data_AF-A0AAD9BVE3-F1
#
_entry.id   AF-A0AAD9BVE3-F1
#
_cell.length_a   1.000
_cell.length_b   1.000
_cell.length_c   1.000
_cell.angle_alpha   90.00
_cell.angle_beta   90.00
_cell.angle_gamma   90.00
#
_symmetry.space_group_name_H-M   'P 1'
#
loop_
_entity.id
_entity.type
_entity.pdbx_description
1 polymer ?
#
loop_
_entity_poly.entity_id
_entity_poly.type
_entity_poly.pdbx_seq_one_letter_code
_entity_poly.pdbx_strand_id
1 'polypeptide(L)'
;MLTRWLELTPDRALTLERVHRTLASGKPNQHRAVIVRFLKFQEKEFVYRESRRRDITHDGGKISFAQDLSAETVRIRRGFYTVTKLFVDINAFRGFQHNPCKLRVLHNGKINLLTMPQEAEKFYKSIKQ
;
A
#
# COMPACT_ATOMS: atom_id res chain seq x y z
N MET A 1 -8.13 14.69 14.05
CA MET A 1 -6.87 14.81 13.28
C MET A 1 -6.91 13.95 12.02
N LEU A 2 -6.98 12.62 12.12
CA LEU A 2 -7.08 11.73 10.95
C LEU A 2 -8.39 11.91 10.14
N THR A 3 -9.52 12.04 10.84
CA THR A 3 -10.83 12.29 10.24
C THR A 3 -10.85 13.58 9.43
N ARG A 4 -10.20 14.65 9.92
CA ARG A 4 -10.03 15.93 9.21
C ARG A 4 -9.17 15.77 7.95
N TRP A 5 -8.02 15.10 8.06
CA TRP A 5 -7.13 14.89 6.91
C TRP A 5 -7.74 14.03 5.80
N LEU A 6 -8.67 13.14 6.17
CA LEU A 6 -9.33 12.22 5.24
C LEU A 6 -10.75 12.67 4.87
N GLU A 7 -11.20 13.82 5.38
CA GLU A 7 -12.59 14.33 5.25
C GLU A 7 -13.65 13.27 5.57
N LEU A 8 -13.40 12.47 6.62
CA LEU A 8 -14.36 11.48 7.09
C LEU A 8 -15.47 12.18 7.86
N THR A 9 -16.69 11.64 7.77
CA THR A 9 -17.80 12.11 8.61
C THR A 9 -17.38 12.04 10.08
N PRO A 10 -17.66 13.09 10.87
CA PRO A 10 -17.24 13.16 12.27
C PRO A 10 -17.81 12.02 13.12
N ASP A 11 -18.90 11.41 12.68
CA ASP A 11 -19.62 10.33 13.36
C ASP A 11 -18.86 8.99 13.33
N ARG A 12 -17.84 8.86 12.46
CA ARG A 12 -17.05 7.62 12.36
C ARG A 12 -15.85 7.67 13.29
N ALA A 13 -16.04 7.19 14.52
CA ALA A 13 -14.95 6.98 15.47
C ALA A 13 -13.98 5.88 14.96
N LEU A 14 -12.70 6.23 14.82
CA LEU A 14 -11.63 5.27 14.53
C LEU A 14 -11.04 4.78 15.86
N THR A 15 -10.91 3.46 16.03
CA THR A 15 -10.39 2.88 17.27
C THR A 15 -8.93 2.51 17.09
N LEU A 16 -8.05 3.15 17.86
CA LEU A 16 -6.61 2.94 17.80
C LEU A 16 -6.15 2.13 19.02
N GLU A 17 -5.29 1.14 18.79
CA GLU A 17 -4.66 0.37 19.85
C GLU A 17 -3.37 1.07 20.33
N ARG A 18 -2.57 1.60 19.40
CA ARG A 18 -1.29 2.23 19.72
C ARG A 18 -0.89 3.26 18.66
N VAL A 19 -0.31 4.37 19.11
CA VAL A 19 0.30 5.38 18.23
C VAL A 19 1.65 5.80 18.79
N HIS A 20 2.70 5.72 17.97
CA HIS A 20 4.04 6.14 18.38
C HIS A 20 4.91 6.49 17.16
N ARG A 21 6.04 7.17 17.38
CA ARG A 21 7.03 7.40 16.31
C ARG A 21 7.99 6.22 16.19
N THR A 22 8.53 6.02 15.00
CA THR A 22 9.59 5.03 14.77
C THR A 22 10.81 5.32 15.65
N LEU A 23 11.49 4.25 16.07
CA LEU A 23 12.75 4.36 16.82
C LEU A 23 13.91 4.86 15.95
N ALA A 24 13.83 4.66 14.63
CA ALA A 24 14.83 5.16 13.69
C ALA A 24 14.96 6.69 13.77
N SER A 25 16.20 7.18 13.73
CA SER A 25 16.51 8.61 13.64
C SER A 25 15.86 9.22 12.40
N GLY A 26 15.36 10.45 12.54
CA GLY A 26 14.85 11.21 11.40
C GLY A 26 15.97 11.47 10.41
N LYS A 27 15.65 11.44 9.11
CA LYS A 27 16.58 11.94 8.09
C LYS A 27 16.64 13.48 8.19
N PRO A 28 17.74 14.13 7.75
CA PRO A 28 17.78 15.58 7.64
C PRO A 28 16.55 16.10 6.89
N ASN A 29 15.90 17.13 7.43
CA ASN A 29 14.67 17.73 6.89
C ASN A 29 13.46 16.78 6.78
N GLN A 30 13.43 15.67 7.51
CA GLN A 30 12.28 14.77 7.56
C GLN A 30 11.92 14.38 9.00
N HIS A 31 10.64 14.56 9.35
CA HIS A 31 10.12 14.04 10.60
C HIS A 31 10.10 12.50 10.60
N ARG A 32 10.32 11.90 11.78
CA ARG A 32 10.18 10.45 11.97
C ARG A 32 8.77 10.01 11.63
N ALA A 33 8.64 8.89 10.93
CA ALA A 33 7.36 8.27 10.64
C ALA A 33 6.58 7.95 11.92
N VAL A 34 5.26 8.05 11.84
CA VAL A 34 4.34 7.68 12.92
C VAL A 34 3.74 6.32 12.57
N ILE A 35 3.89 5.35 13.47
CA ILE A 35 3.24 4.05 13.39
C ILE A 35 1.90 4.15 14.10
N VAL A 36 0.83 3.84 13.38
CA VAL A 36 -0.54 3.80 13.89
C VAL A 36 -1.04 2.37 13.81
N ARG A 37 -1.30 1.76 14.96
CA ARG A 37 -1.92 0.44 15.07
C ARG A 37 -3.41 0.63 15.37
N PHE A 38 -4.24 0.26 14.41
CA PHE A 38 -5.69 0.25 14.56
C PHE A 38 -6.12 -0.99 15.32
N LEU A 39 -7.16 -0.87 16.14
CA LEU A 39 -7.77 -2.01 16.82
C LEU A 39 -8.48 -2.94 15.82
N LYS A 40 -9.13 -2.36 14.79
CA LYS A 40 -9.85 -3.11 13.76
C LYS A 40 -9.13 -3.05 12.42
N PHE A 41 -8.89 -4.21 11.82
CA PHE A 41 -8.26 -4.31 10.49
C PHE A 41 -9.04 -3.55 9.40
N GLN A 42 -10.37 -3.61 9.44
CA GLN A 42 -11.23 -2.92 8.48
C GLN A 42 -11.07 -1.40 8.53
N GLU A 43 -10.87 -0.81 9.71
CA GLU A 43 -10.64 0.62 9.88
C GLU A 43 -9.29 1.04 9.29
N LYS A 44 -8.24 0.24 9.51
CA LYS A 44 -6.93 0.43 8.88
C LYS A 44 -7.01 0.39 7.35
N GLU A 45 -7.68 -0.61 6.78
CA GLU A 45 -7.82 -0.75 5.32
C GLU A 45 -8.65 0.38 4.72
N PHE A 46 -9.72 0.80 5.41
CA PHE A 46 -10.52 1.94 5.01
C PHE A 46 -9.68 3.22 4.95
N VAL A 47 -8.99 3.57 6.05
CA VAL A 47 -8.08 4.72 6.11
C VAL A 47 -7.05 4.66 5.00
N TYR A 48 -6.43 3.49 4.80
CA TYR A 48 -5.41 3.33 3.78
C TYR A 48 -5.95 3.59 2.37
N ARG A 49 -7.13 3.05 2.05
CA ARG A 49 -7.78 3.27 0.76
C ARG A 49 -8.13 4.74 0.55
N GLU A 50 -8.75 5.39 1.54
CA GLU A 50 -9.13 6.81 1.44
C GLU A 50 -7.91 7.71 1.27
N SER A 51 -6.80 7.38 1.95
CA SER A 51 -5.55 8.15 1.84
C SER A 51 -4.88 8.07 0.47
N ARG A 52 -5.24 7.08 -0.36
CA ARG A 52 -4.72 6.95 -1.74
C ARG A 52 -5.57 7.68 -2.78
N ARG A 53 -6.77 8.14 -2.42
CA ARG A 53 -7.69 8.81 -3.36
C ARG A 53 -7.31 10.26 -3.62
N ARG A 54 -6.51 10.85 -2.73
CA ARG A 54 -6.17 12.27 -2.75
C ARG A 54 -4.81 12.51 -2.12
N ASP A 55 -4.22 13.64 -2.42
CA ASP A 55 -3.06 14.14 -1.70
C ASP A 55 -3.51 14.75 -0.36
N ILE A 56 -2.76 14.46 0.70
CA ILE A 56 -3.03 14.96 2.05
C ILE A 56 -1.92 15.93 2.43
N THR A 57 -2.30 17.11 2.87
CA THR A 57 -1.37 18.16 3.32
C THR A 57 -1.65 18.56 4.75
N HIS A 58 -0.60 18.81 5.51
CA HIS A 58 -0.65 19.34 6.88
C HIS A 58 0.47 20.34 7.07
N ASP A 59 0.14 21.54 7.52
CA ASP A 59 1.08 22.62 7.82
C ASP A 59 2.02 22.92 6.64
N GLY A 60 1.46 22.94 5.43
CA GLY A 60 2.19 23.16 4.18
C GLY A 60 3.00 21.95 3.66
N GLY A 61 3.12 20.87 4.44
CA GLY A 61 3.82 19.64 4.07
C GLY A 61 2.89 18.54 3.56
N LYS A 62 3.32 17.79 2.54
CA LYS A 62 2.61 16.58 2.07
C LYS A 62 2.82 15.43 3.05
N ILE A 63 1.73 14.79 3.47
CA ILE A 63 1.74 13.57 4.26
C ILE A 63 1.45 12.38 3.35
N SER A 64 2.27 11.33 3.46
CA SER A 64 2.06 10.06 2.77
C SER A 64 1.70 8.95 3.76
N PHE A 65 0.75 8.11 3.38
CA PHE A 65 0.39 6.91 4.12
C PHE A 65 0.98 5.68 3.43
N ALA A 66 1.70 4.87 4.21
CA ALA A 66 2.27 3.60 3.76
C ALA A 66 1.85 2.47 4.71
N GLN A 67 1.74 1.26 4.18
CA GLN A 67 1.53 0.07 5.02
C GLN A 67 2.85 -0.31 5.69
N ASP A 68 2.77 -0.65 6.97
CA ASP A 68 3.87 -1.25 7.71
C ASP A 68 3.98 -2.73 7.32
N LEU A 69 5.08 -3.08 6.64
CA LEU A 69 5.30 -4.41 6.08
C LEU A 69 6.62 -4.97 6.60
N SER A 70 6.68 -6.28 6.80
CA SER A 70 7.94 -6.94 7.17
C SER A 70 9.01 -6.74 6.10
N ALA A 71 10.28 -6.73 6.52
CA ALA A 71 11.42 -6.61 5.61
C ALA A 71 11.41 -7.69 4.52
N GLU A 72 10.98 -8.92 4.87
CA GLU A 72 10.77 -10.01 3.93
C GLU A 72 9.71 -9.69 2.88
N THR A 73 8.54 -9.19 3.30
CA THR A 73 7.47 -8.81 2.36
C THR A 73 7.95 -7.73 1.40
N VAL A 74 8.70 -6.73 1.91
CA VAL A 74 9.28 -5.67 1.09
C VAL A 74 10.29 -6.24 0.10
N ARG A 75 11.16 -7.18 0.52
CA ARG A 75 12.12 -7.87 -0.34
C ARG A 75 11.42 -8.63 -1.47
N ILE A 76 10.36 -9.38 -1.17
CA ILE A 76 9.57 -10.09 -2.17
C ILE A 76 8.97 -9.08 -3.18
N ARG A 77 8.31 -8.02 -2.70
CA ARG A 77 7.71 -6.99 -3.58
C ARG A 77 8.74 -6.34 -4.50
N ARG A 78 9.97 -6.09 -4.02
CA ARG A 78 11.07 -5.56 -4.84
C ARG A 78 11.43 -6.46 -6.01
N GLY A 79 11.38 -7.78 -5.82
CA GLY A 79 11.59 -8.74 -6.91
C GLY A 79 10.60 -8.59 -8.07
N PHE A 80 9.41 -8.04 -7.81
CA PHE A 80 8.38 -7.80 -8.82
C PHE A 80 8.42 -6.41 -9.45
N TYR A 81 9.36 -5.52 -9.10
CA TYR A 81 9.30 -4.11 -9.55
C TYR A 81 9.33 -3.97 -11.07
N THR A 82 10.20 -4.70 -11.76
CA THR A 82 10.30 -4.67 -13.22
C THR A 82 8.98 -5.06 -13.88
N VAL A 83 8.40 -6.20 -13.47
CA VAL A 83 7.15 -6.71 -14.06
C VAL A 83 5.93 -5.90 -13.62
N THR A 84 5.96 -5.29 -12.43
CA THR A 84 4.87 -4.43 -11.94
C THR A 84 4.66 -3.25 -12.89
N LYS A 85 5.73 -2.63 -13.39
CA LYS A 85 5.65 -1.53 -14.35
C LYS A 85 4.90 -1.96 -15.62
N LEU A 86 5.24 -3.13 -16.16
CA LEU A 86 4.59 -3.69 -17.35
C LEU A 86 3.06 -3.87 -17.14
N PHE A 87 2.64 -4.38 -15.98
CA PHE A 87 1.21 -4.53 -15.68
C PHE A 87 0.50 -3.21 -15.37
N VAL A 88 1.21 -2.19 -14.87
CA VAL A 88 0.66 -0.84 -14.69
C VAL A 88 0.37 -0.21 -16.06
N ASP A 89 1.29 -0.35 -17.01
CA ASP A 89 1.17 0.25 -18.35
C ASP A 89 -0.05 -0.30 -19.13
N ILE A 90 -0.43 -1.56 -18.90
CA ILE A 90 -1.64 -2.17 -19.48
C ILE A 90 -2.88 -2.11 -18.57
N ASN A 91 -2.83 -1.32 -17.49
CA ASN A 91 -3.90 -1.19 -16.49
C ASN A 91 -4.38 -2.52 -15.86
N ALA A 92 -3.51 -3.52 -15.79
CA ALA A 92 -3.79 -4.85 -15.25
C ALA A 92 -3.33 -5.00 -13.78
N PHE A 93 -2.44 -4.14 -13.29
CA PHE A 93 -1.93 -4.23 -11.93
C PHE A 93 -3.01 -3.98 -10.85
N ARG A 94 -3.13 -4.88 -9.86
CA ARG A 94 -4.10 -4.77 -8.75
C ARG A 94 -3.46 -4.89 -7.36
N GLY A 95 -2.17 -4.59 -7.27
CA GLY A 95 -1.43 -4.60 -6.00
C GLY A 95 -0.90 -5.98 -5.63
N PHE A 96 -0.64 -6.17 -4.33
CA PHE A 96 -0.13 -7.42 -3.78
C PHE A 96 -1.12 -7.97 -2.75
N GLN A 97 -1.26 -9.28 -2.68
CA GLN A 97 -1.82 -9.96 -1.52
C GLN A 97 -0.86 -9.81 -0.33
N HIS A 98 -1.40 -9.70 0.88
CA HIS A 98 -0.59 -9.47 2.08
C HIS A 98 0.09 -10.74 2.60
N ASN A 99 -0.63 -11.84 2.69
CA ASN A 99 -0.11 -13.11 3.17
C ASN A 99 -0.71 -14.28 2.39
N PRO A 100 0.10 -15.14 1.75
CA PRO A 100 1.50 -14.88 1.34
C PRO A 100 1.57 -13.70 0.34
N CYS A 101 2.76 -13.07 0.21
CA CYS A 101 2.96 -11.93 -0.68
C CYS A 101 2.95 -12.37 -2.16
N LYS A 102 1.79 -12.27 -2.81
CA LYS A 102 1.59 -12.60 -4.23
C LYS A 102 1.18 -11.38 -5.04
N LEU A 103 1.67 -11.25 -6.27
CA LEU A 103 1.29 -10.18 -7.19
C LEU A 103 -0.13 -10.43 -7.73
N ARG A 104 -0.99 -9.41 -7.70
CA ARG A 104 -2.38 -9.48 -8.19
C ARG A 104 -2.49 -8.79 -9.55
N VAL A 105 -2.93 -9.53 -10.56
CA VAL A 105 -3.10 -9.03 -11.93
C VAL A 105 -4.50 -9.32 -12.44
N LEU A 106 -5.19 -8.33 -12.99
CA LEU A 106 -6.47 -8.49 -13.68
C LEU A 106 -6.23 -8.92 -15.12
N HIS A 107 -6.80 -10.06 -15.52
CA HIS A 107 -6.81 -10.52 -16.90
C HIS A 107 -8.13 -11.26 -17.18
N ASN A 108 -8.80 -10.94 -18.28
CA ASN A 108 -10.11 -11.51 -18.67
C ASN A 108 -11.15 -11.51 -17.53
N GLY A 109 -11.24 -10.39 -16.80
CA GLY A 109 -12.18 -10.23 -15.68
C GLY A 109 -11.82 -11.01 -14.41
N LYS A 110 -10.72 -11.77 -14.40
CA LYS A 110 -10.27 -12.58 -13.25
C LYS A 110 -8.98 -12.04 -12.65
N ILE A 111 -8.86 -12.14 -11.33
CA ILE A 111 -7.63 -11.80 -10.61
C ILE A 111 -6.73 -13.04 -10.55
N ASN A 112 -5.57 -12.94 -11.18
CA ASN A 112 -4.52 -13.96 -11.14
C ASN A 112 -3.51 -13.60 -10.05
N LEU A 113 -3.06 -14.61 -9.31
CA LEU A 113 -2.12 -14.48 -8.20
C LEU A 113 -0.78 -15.12 -8.57
N LEU A 114 0.25 -14.29 -8.75
CA LEU A 114 1.56 -14.73 -9.21
C LEU A 114 2.52 -14.73 -8.03
N THR A 115 3.26 -15.84 -7.87
CA THR A 115 4.11 -16.06 -6.69
C THR A 115 5.56 -15.71 -6.98
N MET A 116 6.01 -15.85 -8.23
CA MET A 116 7.39 -15.55 -8.64
C MET A 116 7.45 -14.46 -9.72
N PRO A 117 8.49 -13.60 -9.72
CA PRO A 117 8.67 -12.61 -10.79
C PRO A 117 8.79 -13.23 -12.19
N GLN A 118 9.48 -14.37 -12.32
CA GLN A 118 9.67 -15.05 -13.60
C GLN A 118 8.35 -15.62 -14.16
N GLU A 119 7.49 -16.13 -13.27
CA GLU A 119 6.13 -16.55 -13.61
C GLU A 119 5.31 -15.36 -14.12
N ALA A 120 5.42 -14.21 -13.44
CA ALA A 120 4.73 -12.99 -13.82
C ALA A 120 5.18 -12.43 -15.17
N GLU A 121 6.48 -12.50 -15.50
CA GLU A 121 6.99 -12.09 -16.81
C GLU A 121 6.49 -12.99 -17.93
N LYS A 122 6.48 -14.32 -17.72
CA LYS A 122 5.90 -15.28 -18.68
C LYS A 122 4.42 -15.01 -18.90
N PHE A 123 3.68 -14.75 -17.81
CA PHE A 123 2.27 -14.40 -17.87
C PHE A 123 2.03 -13.10 -18.65
N TYR A 124 2.85 -12.07 -18.44
CA TYR A 124 2.76 -10.82 -19.22
C TYR A 124 2.96 -11.06 -20.72
N LYS A 125 3.96 -11.88 -21.09
CA LYS A 125 4.20 -12.24 -22.50
C LYS A 125 3.01 -12.96 -23.13
N SER A 126 2.31 -13.82 -22.41
CA SER A 126 1.11 -14.51 -22.93
C SER A 126 -0.11 -13.61 -23.11
N ILE A 127 -0.17 -12.43 -22.47
CA ILE A 127 -1.26 -11.46 -22.67
C ILE A 127 -1.01 -10.61 -23.93
N LYS A 128 0.27 -10.42 -24.28
CA LYS A 128 0.72 -9.58 -25.39
C LYS A 128 0.70 -10.29 -26.75
N GLN A 129 0.67 -11.63 -26.75
CA GLN A 129 0.51 -12.47 -27.93
C GLN A 129 -0.96 -12.54 -28.33
#